data_AF-A0A6A6DHW5-F1
#
_entry.id   AF-A0A6A6DHW5-F1
#
_cell.length_a   1.000
_cell.length_b   1.000
_cell.length_c   1.000
_cell.angle_alpha   90.00
_cell.angle_beta   90.00
_cell.angle_gamma   90.00
#
_symmetry.space_group_name_H-M   'P 1'
#
loop_
_entity.id
_entity.type
_entity.pdbx_description
1 polymer ?
#
loop_
_entity_poly.entity_id
_entity_poly.type
_entity_poly.pdbx_seq_one_letter_code
_entity_poly.pdbx_strand_id
1 'polypeptide(L)'
;MAASGSGEPDMVLVGELFEEISRHPPAIQARKLLVEHYISTGWLDAAQDNAKELKRLVPKDSDVKGYLTILAKKPEPPAPTAEAASAGSSTSTPTPTPAPVKRKSVQPPVQLPTNLESAKQDLSQGYKNLRVKAKSLLTDLLHLQALQKKNGLPTPKNITKVEAIAEGRNANTVVKAHAPGSARSVARLIQAEPEKSIDLSINDLEDMMKWLRAPHGKPSGMDNDAVREALVKRVRALESALPDDLKILPDVALMHIEHEYLEKTYVNDETMLGDPAKEIPRKNFLVTEDNYAWDMEELTQAITSNGGVMRNPLSRQMFTPRDIRGIVLHPQGKQLAALQIEQHEMSKGVRPDTIEHLENLGKILLEDQSSDQLPSRHAIDGFMAYCATLPEVEQKALDGLKCPAKDSHTGQSYDFTIGEAVRDAKGNRVCFHKTGDFIKQAAAYLRQNRGAPPDPNKCGVM
;
A
#
# COMPACT_ATOMS: atom_id res chain seq x y z
N MET A 1 40.63 -21.15 5.27
CA MET A 1 39.49 -21.86 5.88
C MET A 1 38.22 -21.31 5.25
N ALA A 2 37.57 -22.08 4.38
CA ALA A 2 36.31 -21.66 3.75
C ALA A 2 35.16 -22.18 4.60
N ALA A 3 34.56 -21.31 5.41
CA ALA A 3 33.34 -21.62 6.12
C ALA A 3 32.18 -21.57 5.12
N SER A 4 31.53 -22.71 4.93
CA SER A 4 30.21 -22.84 4.30
C SER A 4 29.18 -22.15 5.21
N GLY A 5 29.00 -20.85 5.06
CA GLY A 5 27.97 -20.09 5.78
C GLY A 5 26.58 -20.40 5.22
N SER A 6 25.63 -20.70 6.10
CA SER A 6 24.20 -20.73 5.77
C SER A 6 23.80 -19.39 5.14
N GLY A 7 23.23 -19.41 3.93
CA GLY A 7 23.06 -18.23 3.07
C GLY A 7 22.03 -17.17 3.50
N GLU A 8 21.66 -17.14 4.78
CA GLU A 8 20.73 -16.15 5.32
C GLU A 8 21.44 -15.25 6.35
N PRO A 9 21.38 -13.91 6.20
CA PRO A 9 21.91 -12.99 7.18
C PRO A 9 21.12 -13.08 8.48
N ASP A 10 21.83 -13.11 9.60
CA ASP A 10 21.25 -12.86 10.91
C ASP A 10 20.63 -11.46 10.95
N MET A 11 19.31 -11.40 10.81
CA MET A 11 18.55 -10.17 10.77
C MET A 11 18.45 -9.49 12.14
N VAL A 12 18.66 -10.22 13.24
CA VAL A 12 18.70 -9.65 14.60
C VAL A 12 19.97 -8.82 14.74
N LEU A 13 21.13 -9.41 14.39
CA LEU A 13 22.41 -8.69 14.37
C LEU A 13 22.38 -7.47 13.44
N VAL A 14 21.78 -7.61 12.25
CA VAL A 14 21.60 -6.49 11.32
C VAL A 14 20.77 -5.36 11.95
N GLY A 15 19.69 -5.71 12.65
CA GLY A 15 18.84 -4.75 13.37
C GLY A 15 19.60 -3.99 14.46
N GLU A 16 20.30 -4.71 15.33
CA GLU A 16 21.11 -4.14 16.42
C GLU A 16 22.20 -3.21 15.89
N LEU A 17 22.92 -3.62 14.83
CA LEU A 17 23.95 -2.79 14.21
C LEU A 17 23.36 -1.52 13.58
N PHE A 18 22.17 -1.59 12.97
CA PHE A 18 21.50 -0.41 12.44
C PHE A 18 21.02 0.54 13.54
N GLU A 19 20.53 0.01 14.65
CA GLU A 19 20.12 0.79 15.81
C GLU A 19 21.34 1.53 16.42
N GLU A 20 22.47 0.84 16.57
CA GLU A 20 23.73 1.42 17.03
C GLU A 20 24.24 2.53 16.09
N ILE A 21 24.14 2.31 14.76
CA ILE A 21 24.48 3.32 13.75
C ILE A 21 23.58 4.55 13.85
N SER A 22 22.31 4.36 14.20
CA SER A 22 21.33 5.44 14.35
C SER A 22 21.57 6.25 15.61
N ARG A 23 21.85 5.57 16.74
CA ARG A 23 22.12 6.21 18.03
C ARG A 23 23.44 6.97 18.06
N HIS A 24 24.47 6.46 17.36
CA HIS A 24 25.83 7.00 17.46
C HIS A 24 26.53 7.29 16.10
N PRO A 25 26.01 8.20 15.24
CA PRO A 25 26.67 8.52 13.97
C PRO A 25 28.09 9.08 14.17
N PRO A 26 29.11 8.62 13.39
CA PRO A 26 29.00 7.76 12.21
C PRO A 26 29.07 6.25 12.47
N ALA A 27 29.27 5.79 13.72
CA ALA A 27 29.37 4.38 14.14
C ALA A 27 30.21 3.48 13.21
N ILE A 28 31.48 3.85 13.01
CA ILE A 28 32.36 3.19 12.03
C ILE A 28 32.49 1.68 12.31
N GLN A 29 32.64 1.28 13.56
CA GLN A 29 32.84 -0.13 13.92
C GLN A 29 31.59 -0.97 13.62
N ALA A 30 30.40 -0.46 13.97
CA ALA A 30 29.14 -1.14 13.66
C ALA A 30 28.94 -1.30 12.14
N ARG A 31 29.30 -0.27 11.36
CA ARG A 31 29.28 -0.34 9.90
C ARG A 31 30.27 -1.36 9.34
N LYS A 32 31.47 -1.51 9.93
CA LYS A 32 32.46 -2.53 9.51
C LYS A 32 31.92 -3.93 9.74
N LEU A 33 31.40 -4.20 10.94
CA LEU A 33 30.77 -5.48 11.29
C LEU A 33 29.59 -5.82 10.36
N LEU A 34 28.80 -4.81 10.00
CA LEU A 34 27.68 -4.99 9.07
C LEU A 34 28.16 -5.41 7.67
N VAL A 35 29.25 -4.81 7.16
CA VAL A 35 29.85 -5.21 5.88
C VAL A 35 30.41 -6.63 5.94
N GLU A 36 31.11 -6.99 7.02
CA GLU A 36 31.64 -8.34 7.21
C GLU A 36 30.54 -9.40 7.21
N HIS A 37 29.44 -9.13 7.90
CA HIS A 37 28.27 -10.00 7.95
C HIS A 37 27.61 -10.17 6.59
N TYR A 38 27.47 -9.10 5.81
CA TYR A 38 26.94 -9.21 4.45
C TYR A 38 27.89 -9.95 3.49
N ILE A 39 29.21 -9.81 3.66
CA ILE A 39 30.18 -10.59 2.90
C ILE A 39 30.07 -12.08 3.26
N SER A 40 29.99 -12.42 4.54
CA SER A 40 29.96 -13.82 5.01
C SER A 40 28.69 -14.56 4.59
N THR A 41 27.57 -13.85 4.46
CA THR A 41 26.26 -14.40 4.07
C THR A 41 25.98 -14.32 2.57
N GLY A 42 26.91 -13.78 1.77
CA GLY A 42 26.77 -13.68 0.31
C GLY A 42 25.87 -12.54 -0.18
N TRP A 43 25.50 -11.60 0.70
CA TRP A 43 24.74 -10.40 0.39
C TRP A 43 25.65 -9.29 -0.17
N LEU A 44 26.29 -9.59 -1.30
CA LEU A 44 27.40 -8.78 -1.83
C LEU A 44 26.98 -7.36 -2.22
N ASP A 45 25.76 -7.15 -2.71
CA ASP A 45 25.27 -5.82 -3.08
C ASP A 45 25.08 -4.90 -1.85
N ALA A 46 24.49 -5.44 -0.77
CA ALA A 46 24.35 -4.72 0.49
C ALA A 46 25.72 -4.43 1.14
N ALA A 47 26.66 -5.38 1.05
CA ALA A 47 28.04 -5.18 1.47
C ALA A 47 28.73 -4.06 0.66
N GLN A 48 28.56 -4.06 -0.67
CA GLN A 48 29.13 -3.07 -1.60
C GLN A 48 28.68 -1.65 -1.27
N ASP A 49 27.39 -1.45 -1.03
CA ASP A 49 26.85 -0.13 -0.71
C ASP A 49 27.34 0.40 0.64
N ASN A 50 27.35 -0.45 1.67
CA ASN A 50 27.85 -0.08 2.99
C ASN A 50 29.38 0.16 2.98
N ALA A 51 30.15 -0.62 2.21
CA ALA A 51 31.59 -0.42 2.05
C ALA A 51 31.93 0.89 1.32
N LYS A 52 31.14 1.30 0.31
CA LYS A 52 31.28 2.62 -0.35
C LYS A 52 31.00 3.77 0.62
N GLU A 53 29.98 3.64 1.44
CA GLU A 53 29.66 4.66 2.46
C GLU A 53 30.76 4.74 3.53
N LEU A 54 31.27 3.60 3.98
CA LEU A 54 32.46 3.56 4.86
C LEU A 54 33.67 4.22 4.23
N LYS A 55 33.92 4.04 2.93
CA LYS A 55 35.02 4.70 2.20
C LYS A 55 34.86 6.22 2.18
N ARG A 56 33.61 6.72 2.11
CA ARG A 56 33.31 8.15 2.18
C ARG A 56 33.60 8.72 3.57
N LEU A 57 33.24 7.96 4.62
CA LEU A 57 33.41 8.38 6.01
C LEU A 57 34.87 8.26 6.49
N VAL A 58 35.58 7.20 6.11
CA VAL A 58 36.96 6.92 6.55
C VAL A 58 37.84 6.46 5.36
N PRO A 59 38.27 7.39 4.49
CA PRO A 59 38.95 7.04 3.23
C PRO A 59 40.31 6.32 3.38
N LYS A 60 40.96 6.49 4.53
CA LYS A 60 42.31 5.96 4.81
C LYS A 60 42.29 4.60 5.53
N ASP A 61 41.13 4.10 5.92
CA ASP A 61 40.99 2.86 6.67
C ASP A 61 41.42 1.63 5.83
N SER A 62 42.24 0.77 6.41
CA SER A 62 42.76 -0.43 5.74
C SER A 62 41.69 -1.48 5.50
N ASP A 63 40.75 -1.63 6.43
CA ASP A 63 39.75 -2.70 6.40
C ASP A 63 38.73 -2.41 5.29
N VAL A 64 38.35 -1.14 5.14
CA VAL A 64 37.45 -0.68 4.07
C VAL A 64 38.04 -0.94 2.67
N LYS A 65 39.35 -0.73 2.50
CA LYS A 65 40.05 -1.10 1.26
C LYS A 65 40.05 -2.62 1.05
N GLY A 66 40.22 -3.39 2.13
CA GLY A 66 40.11 -4.85 2.13
C GLY A 66 38.74 -5.33 1.64
N TYR A 67 37.65 -4.83 2.24
CA TYR A 67 36.28 -5.20 1.84
C TYR A 67 36.00 -4.89 0.37
N LEU A 68 36.37 -3.69 -0.11
CA LEU A 68 36.17 -3.33 -1.51
C LEU A 68 36.99 -4.21 -2.47
N THR A 69 38.16 -4.68 -2.05
CA THR A 69 38.97 -5.61 -2.83
C THR A 69 38.34 -6.99 -2.90
N ILE A 70 37.77 -7.46 -1.79
CA ILE A 70 37.04 -8.74 -1.72
C ILE A 70 35.81 -8.68 -2.63
N LEU A 71 35.02 -7.61 -2.51
CA LEU A 71 33.78 -7.43 -3.29
C LEU A 71 34.03 -7.16 -4.78
N ALA A 72 35.21 -6.66 -5.16
CA ALA A 72 35.59 -6.48 -6.56
C ALA A 72 35.98 -7.79 -7.26
N LYS A 73 36.32 -8.85 -6.52
CA LYS A 73 36.61 -10.16 -7.11
C LYS A 73 35.30 -10.80 -7.56
N LYS A 74 35.15 -11.04 -8.88
CA LYS A 74 34.03 -11.83 -9.40
C LYS A 74 34.04 -13.21 -8.76
N PRO A 75 32.88 -13.74 -8.31
CA PRO A 75 32.81 -15.09 -7.75
C PRO A 75 33.27 -16.08 -8.82
N GLU A 76 34.35 -16.79 -8.51
CA GLU A 76 34.88 -17.88 -9.33
C GLU A 76 33.89 -19.06 -9.20
N PRO A 77 33.44 -19.67 -10.32
CA PRO A 77 32.51 -20.79 -10.25
C PRO A 77 33.14 -21.94 -9.44
N PRO A 78 32.39 -22.58 -8.54
CA PRO A 78 32.94 -23.63 -7.70
C PRO A 78 33.49 -24.77 -8.57
N ALA A 79 34.74 -25.16 -8.31
CA ALA A 79 35.37 -26.31 -8.92
C ALA A 79 34.53 -27.57 -8.65
N PRO A 80 34.35 -28.47 -9.64
CA PRO A 80 33.63 -29.71 -9.42
C PRO A 80 34.34 -30.55 -8.35
N THR A 81 33.65 -30.74 -7.23
CA THR A 81 34.06 -31.64 -6.14
C THR A 81 34.08 -33.07 -6.65
N ALA A 82 35.27 -33.67 -6.68
CA ALA A 82 35.45 -35.10 -6.90
C ALA A 82 34.94 -35.85 -5.66
N GLU A 83 33.80 -36.52 -5.80
CA GLU A 83 33.34 -37.51 -4.84
C GLU A 83 34.23 -38.75 -4.89
N ALA A 84 34.77 -39.13 -3.73
CA ALA A 84 35.50 -40.37 -3.53
C ALA A 84 34.52 -41.54 -3.53
N ALA A 85 34.55 -42.34 -4.60
CA ALA A 85 33.84 -43.61 -4.67
C ALA A 85 34.67 -44.73 -4.02
N SER A 86 33.99 -45.45 -3.15
CA SER A 86 34.40 -46.66 -2.43
C SER A 86 34.80 -47.83 -3.34
N ALA A 87 35.75 -48.62 -2.84
CA ALA A 87 36.29 -49.84 -3.43
C ALA A 87 35.23 -50.93 -3.74
N GLY A 88 35.40 -51.62 -4.88
CA GLY A 88 34.61 -52.80 -5.24
C GLY A 88 34.93 -53.39 -6.62
N SER A 89 35.92 -54.31 -6.64
CA SER A 89 36.09 -55.50 -7.50
C SER A 89 35.63 -55.53 -8.98
N SER A 90 36.63 -55.74 -9.86
CA SER A 90 36.71 -56.67 -11.02
C SER A 90 35.66 -56.63 -12.14
N THR A 91 36.06 -56.26 -13.37
CA THR A 91 36.32 -57.19 -14.51
C THR A 91 36.60 -56.42 -15.82
N SER A 92 37.38 -57.06 -16.68
CA SER A 92 37.99 -56.64 -17.94
C SER A 92 37.05 -56.38 -19.12
N THR A 93 37.32 -55.34 -19.94
CA THR A 93 37.43 -55.39 -21.43
C THR A 93 37.77 -54.00 -22.03
N PRO A 94 38.36 -53.92 -23.25
CA PRO A 94 39.03 -52.72 -23.75
C PRO A 94 38.24 -51.88 -24.77
N THR A 95 38.49 -50.56 -24.77
CA THR A 95 38.25 -49.54 -25.84
C THR A 95 36.79 -49.18 -26.20
N PRO A 96 36.45 -47.90 -26.53
CA PRO A 96 37.12 -47.10 -27.55
C PRO A 96 37.50 -45.66 -27.15
N THR A 97 38.48 -45.15 -27.90
CA THR A 97 39.00 -43.79 -27.98
C THR A 97 37.91 -42.71 -28.00
N PRO A 98 38.03 -41.62 -27.22
CA PRO A 98 37.10 -40.50 -27.32
C PRO A 98 37.30 -39.74 -28.63
N ALA A 99 36.20 -39.56 -29.36
CA ALA A 99 36.14 -38.76 -30.58
C ALA A 99 36.56 -37.31 -30.32
N PRO A 100 37.28 -36.66 -31.27
CA PRO A 100 37.73 -35.29 -31.10
C PRO A 100 36.55 -34.32 -31.06
N VAL A 101 36.49 -33.52 -29.98
CA VAL A 101 35.54 -32.43 -29.78
C VAL A 101 35.62 -31.47 -30.96
N LYS A 102 34.54 -31.37 -31.75
CA LYS A 102 34.38 -30.35 -32.80
C LYS A 102 34.49 -28.97 -32.14
N ARG A 103 35.63 -28.29 -32.34
CA ARG A 103 35.81 -26.88 -32.01
C ARG A 103 34.69 -26.08 -32.68
N LYS A 104 33.90 -25.36 -31.89
CA LYS A 104 32.96 -24.34 -32.39
C LYS A 104 33.73 -23.39 -33.31
N SER A 105 33.22 -23.21 -34.52
CA SER A 105 33.75 -22.24 -35.48
C SER A 105 33.81 -20.86 -34.82
N VAL A 106 35.00 -20.27 -34.81
CA VAL A 106 35.20 -18.86 -34.47
C VAL A 106 34.35 -18.05 -35.47
N GLN A 107 33.27 -17.44 -34.98
CA GLN A 107 32.51 -16.51 -35.80
C GLN A 107 33.43 -15.33 -36.17
N PRO A 108 33.41 -14.86 -37.43
CA PRO A 108 34.20 -13.71 -37.83
C PRO A 108 33.78 -12.49 -36.99
N PRO A 109 34.73 -11.58 -36.68
CA PRO A 109 34.44 -10.38 -35.92
C PRO A 109 33.33 -9.58 -36.62
N VAL A 110 32.30 -9.22 -35.86
CA VAL A 110 31.17 -8.42 -36.34
C VAL A 110 31.72 -7.11 -36.92
N GLN A 111 31.57 -6.93 -38.23
CA GLN A 111 31.94 -5.69 -38.89
C GLN A 111 30.93 -4.62 -38.50
N LEU A 112 31.40 -3.60 -37.79
CA LEU A 112 30.58 -2.46 -37.41
C LEU A 112 30.17 -1.68 -38.68
N PRO A 113 28.89 -1.30 -38.84
CA PRO A 113 28.44 -0.50 -39.97
C PRO A 113 29.21 0.81 -40.08
N THR A 114 29.58 1.18 -41.30
CA THR A 114 30.38 2.39 -41.62
C THR A 114 29.64 3.69 -41.23
N ASN A 115 28.32 3.65 -41.04
CA ASN A 115 27.50 4.76 -40.57
C ASN A 115 26.72 4.37 -39.30
N LEU A 116 27.34 4.61 -38.15
CA LEU A 116 26.81 4.32 -36.83
C LEU A 116 25.50 5.06 -36.52
N GLU A 117 25.31 6.28 -37.03
CA GLU A 117 24.10 7.06 -36.76
C GLU A 117 22.89 6.55 -37.54
N SER A 118 23.09 6.15 -38.81
CA SER A 118 22.03 5.48 -39.58
C SER A 118 21.60 4.17 -38.90
N ALA A 119 22.57 3.35 -38.45
CA ALA A 119 22.27 2.10 -37.77
C ALA A 119 21.53 2.30 -36.43
N LYS A 120 21.85 3.37 -35.68
CA LYS A 120 21.13 3.73 -34.45
C LYS A 120 19.70 4.17 -34.74
N GLN A 121 19.48 4.98 -35.77
CA GLN A 121 18.14 5.42 -36.18
C GLN A 121 17.30 4.23 -36.66
N ASP A 122 17.87 3.35 -37.48
CA ASP A 122 17.19 2.14 -37.95
C ASP A 122 16.82 1.20 -36.81
N LEU A 123 17.71 1.03 -35.83
CA LEU A 123 17.44 0.23 -34.64
C LEU A 123 16.34 0.85 -33.78
N SER A 124 16.39 2.17 -33.57
CA SER A 124 15.37 2.91 -32.80
C SER A 124 13.99 2.81 -33.46
N GLN A 125 13.94 3.00 -34.78
CA GLN A 125 12.70 2.92 -35.55
C GLN A 125 12.18 1.48 -35.62
N GLY A 126 13.06 0.50 -35.83
CA GLY A 126 12.74 -0.92 -35.78
C GLY A 126 12.17 -1.33 -34.42
N TYR A 127 12.76 -0.84 -33.33
CA TYR A 127 12.27 -1.11 -31.97
C TYR A 127 10.90 -0.47 -31.71
N LYS A 128 10.68 0.79 -32.12
CA LYS A 128 9.36 1.43 -32.04
C LYS A 128 8.29 0.64 -32.80
N ASN A 129 8.60 0.21 -34.02
CA ASN A 129 7.70 -0.60 -34.84
C ASN A 129 7.40 -1.95 -34.20
N LEU A 130 8.41 -2.61 -33.60
CA LEU A 130 8.24 -3.85 -32.86
C LEU A 130 7.30 -3.66 -31.66
N ARG A 131 7.45 -2.57 -30.90
CA ARG A 131 6.58 -2.26 -29.77
C ARG A 131 5.13 -2.04 -30.18
N VAL A 132 4.89 -1.32 -31.28
CA VAL A 132 3.53 -1.12 -31.82
C VAL A 132 2.90 -2.47 -32.20
N LYS A 133 3.64 -3.34 -32.89
CA LYS A 133 3.17 -4.69 -33.21
C LYS A 133 2.93 -5.54 -31.98
N ALA A 134 3.81 -5.47 -30.98
CA ALA A 134 3.66 -6.20 -29.71
C ALA A 134 2.42 -5.73 -28.93
N LYS A 135 2.11 -4.43 -28.93
CA LYS A 135 0.87 -3.91 -28.34
C LYS A 135 -0.37 -4.48 -29.02
N SER A 136 -0.41 -4.48 -30.35
CA SER A 136 -1.51 -5.09 -31.11
C SER A 136 -1.66 -6.58 -30.77
N LEU A 137 -0.55 -7.32 -30.76
CA LEU A 137 -0.55 -8.75 -30.46
C LEU A 137 -0.97 -9.04 -29.01
N LEU A 138 -0.62 -8.15 -28.06
CA LEU A 138 -1.03 -8.25 -26.67
C LEU A 138 -2.55 -8.11 -26.54
N THR A 139 -3.16 -7.15 -27.24
CA THR A 139 -4.62 -6.99 -27.27
C THR A 139 -5.31 -8.25 -27.77
N ASP A 140 -4.82 -8.84 -28.86
CA ASP A 140 -5.37 -10.08 -29.42
C ASP A 140 -5.20 -11.27 -28.46
N LEU A 141 -4.05 -11.37 -27.79
CA LEU A 141 -3.76 -12.41 -26.82
C LEU A 141 -4.64 -12.30 -25.56
N LEU A 142 -4.91 -11.07 -25.08
CA LEU A 142 -5.82 -10.83 -23.96
C LEU A 142 -7.26 -11.19 -24.33
N HIS A 143 -7.68 -10.90 -25.57
CA HIS A 143 -9.00 -11.29 -26.07
C HIS A 143 -9.13 -12.82 -26.16
N LEU A 144 -8.10 -13.50 -26.69
CA LEU A 144 -8.02 -14.96 -26.70
C LEU A 144 -8.01 -15.55 -25.29
N GLN A 145 -7.32 -14.93 -24.34
CA GLN A 145 -7.29 -15.37 -22.95
C GLN A 145 -8.68 -15.29 -22.30
N ALA A 146 -9.44 -14.22 -22.55
CA ALA A 146 -10.81 -14.08 -22.07
C ALA A 146 -11.73 -15.17 -22.66
N LEU A 147 -11.60 -15.47 -23.96
CA LEU A 147 -12.34 -16.56 -24.61
C LEU A 147 -11.93 -17.94 -24.10
N GLN A 148 -10.64 -18.18 -23.85
CA GLN A 148 -10.13 -19.44 -23.30
C GLN A 148 -10.60 -19.67 -21.87
N LYS A 149 -10.58 -18.63 -21.01
CA LYS A 149 -11.14 -18.69 -19.66
C LYS A 149 -12.63 -19.06 -19.69
N LYS A 150 -13.40 -18.47 -20.60
CA LYS A 150 -14.83 -18.79 -20.78
C LYS A 150 -15.06 -20.24 -21.21
N ASN A 151 -14.11 -20.85 -21.90
CA ASN A 151 -14.18 -22.22 -22.40
C ASN A 151 -13.39 -23.24 -21.55
N GLY A 152 -12.86 -22.84 -20.38
CA GLY A 152 -12.08 -23.71 -19.50
C GLY A 152 -10.74 -24.19 -20.08
N LEU A 153 -10.19 -23.50 -21.07
CA LEU A 153 -8.92 -23.84 -21.73
C LEU A 153 -7.73 -23.17 -21.04
N PRO A 154 -6.55 -23.82 -21.03
CA PRO A 154 -5.35 -23.26 -20.41
C PRO A 154 -4.87 -21.99 -21.12
N THR A 155 -4.42 -21.02 -20.33
CA THR A 155 -3.98 -19.71 -20.83
C THR A 155 -2.62 -19.77 -21.54
N PRO A 156 -2.35 -18.86 -22.49
CA PRO A 156 -1.12 -18.89 -23.28
C PRO A 156 0.09 -18.47 -22.43
N LYS A 157 1.15 -19.31 -22.41
CA LYS A 157 2.36 -19.11 -21.59
C LYS A 157 3.24 -17.91 -21.97
N ASN A 158 2.94 -17.22 -23.08
CA ASN A 158 3.81 -16.19 -23.66
C ASN A 158 3.27 -14.76 -23.55
N ILE A 159 2.10 -14.55 -22.93
CA ILE A 159 1.49 -13.21 -22.78
C ILE A 159 2.45 -12.24 -22.09
N THR A 160 3.06 -12.68 -20.98
CA THR A 160 4.01 -11.88 -20.19
C THR A 160 5.26 -11.45 -20.97
N LYS A 161 5.70 -12.25 -21.95
CA LYS A 161 6.84 -11.88 -22.83
C LYS A 161 6.45 -10.82 -23.85
N VAL A 162 5.24 -10.92 -24.40
CA VAL A 162 4.72 -9.95 -25.38
C VAL A 162 4.41 -8.61 -24.69
N GLU A 163 3.87 -8.67 -23.48
CA GLU A 163 3.66 -7.52 -22.60
C GLU A 163 4.98 -6.80 -22.29
N ALA A 164 6.01 -7.54 -21.86
CA ALA A 164 7.34 -7.00 -21.65
C ALA A 164 7.87 -6.26 -22.90
N ILE A 165 7.73 -6.84 -24.10
CA ILE A 165 8.15 -6.18 -25.35
C ILE A 165 7.30 -4.93 -25.64
N ALA A 166 5.98 -4.99 -25.47
CA ALA A 166 5.07 -3.87 -25.72
C ALA A 166 5.40 -2.64 -24.85
N GLU A 167 5.77 -2.88 -23.60
CA GLU A 167 6.15 -1.84 -22.63
C GLU A 167 7.61 -1.40 -22.75
N GLY A 168 8.41 -2.12 -23.53
CA GLY A 168 9.82 -1.80 -23.77
C GLY A 168 10.79 -2.40 -22.73
N ARG A 169 10.35 -3.44 -22.00
CA ARG A 169 11.17 -4.24 -21.10
C ARG A 169 11.91 -5.34 -21.90
N ASN A 170 13.10 -5.74 -21.45
CA ASN A 170 13.90 -6.77 -22.13
C ASN A 170 13.25 -8.17 -22.04
N ALA A 171 12.97 -8.80 -23.18
CA ALA A 171 12.28 -10.09 -23.26
C ALA A 171 13.12 -11.31 -22.84
N ASN A 172 14.46 -11.18 -22.84
CA ASN A 172 15.41 -12.27 -22.52
C ASN A 172 15.87 -12.29 -21.07
N THR A 173 15.54 -11.26 -20.28
CA THR A 173 15.53 -11.39 -18.83
C THR A 173 14.27 -12.18 -18.47
N VAL A 174 14.36 -13.51 -18.59
CA VAL A 174 13.66 -14.36 -17.63
C VAL A 174 13.99 -13.75 -16.28
N VAL A 175 12.98 -13.21 -15.60
CA VAL A 175 13.09 -12.52 -14.31
C VAL A 175 13.73 -13.52 -13.36
N LYS A 176 15.06 -13.57 -13.32
CA LYS A 176 15.78 -14.08 -12.17
C LYS A 176 15.38 -13.07 -11.11
N ALA A 177 14.55 -13.48 -10.18
CA ALA A 177 14.22 -12.66 -9.03
C ALA A 177 15.56 -12.22 -8.44
N HIS A 178 15.89 -10.95 -8.63
CA HIS A 178 17.10 -10.36 -8.08
C HIS A 178 16.85 -10.15 -6.59
N ALA A 179 17.91 -10.23 -5.79
CA ALA A 179 17.77 -9.92 -4.38
C ALA A 179 17.22 -8.48 -4.25
N PRO A 180 16.25 -8.24 -3.35
CA PRO A 180 15.70 -6.91 -3.17
C PRO A 180 16.81 -5.93 -2.74
N GLY A 181 16.75 -4.70 -3.24
CA GLY A 181 17.70 -3.66 -2.87
C GLY A 181 17.66 -3.30 -1.38
N SER A 182 18.60 -2.49 -0.89
CA SER A 182 18.53 -2.00 0.49
C SER A 182 17.31 -1.10 0.70
N ALA A 183 16.63 -1.24 1.85
CA ALA A 183 15.43 -0.43 2.16
C ALA A 183 15.71 1.08 2.10
N ARG A 184 16.92 1.51 2.48
CA ARG A 184 17.36 2.92 2.37
C ARG A 184 17.48 3.40 0.93
N SER A 185 17.94 2.55 0.02
CA SER A 185 18.02 2.90 -1.41
C SER A 185 16.63 3.12 -1.99
N VAL A 186 15.71 2.20 -1.67
CA VAL A 186 14.31 2.28 -2.11
C VAL A 186 13.61 3.50 -1.49
N ALA A 187 13.81 3.75 -0.18
CA ALA A 187 13.27 4.94 0.49
C ALA A 187 13.75 6.24 -0.16
N ARG A 188 15.02 6.32 -0.60
CA ARG A 188 15.53 7.48 -1.35
C ARG A 188 14.88 7.62 -2.72
N LEU A 189 14.62 6.52 -3.42
CA LEU A 189 13.91 6.56 -4.70
C LEU A 189 12.46 7.03 -4.53
N ILE A 190 11.77 6.52 -3.50
CA ILE A 190 10.42 6.95 -3.11
C ILE A 190 10.38 8.47 -2.84
N GLN A 191 11.37 8.98 -2.10
CA GLN A 191 11.47 10.42 -1.81
C GLN A 191 11.81 11.25 -3.06
N ALA A 192 12.60 10.71 -3.99
CA ALA A 192 12.98 11.42 -5.22
C ALA A 192 11.84 11.49 -6.25
N GLU A 193 10.93 10.51 -6.25
CA GLU A 193 9.80 10.42 -7.20
C GLU A 193 8.45 10.29 -6.46
N PRO A 194 7.94 11.37 -5.83
CA PRO A 194 6.72 11.31 -5.02
C PRO A 194 5.48 10.87 -5.81
N GLU A 195 5.41 11.18 -7.11
CA GLU A 195 4.28 10.79 -7.98
C GLU A 195 4.21 9.28 -8.24
N LYS A 196 5.34 8.57 -8.16
CA LYS A 196 5.42 7.11 -8.36
C LYS A 196 5.70 6.36 -7.07
N SER A 197 5.61 7.05 -5.94
CA SER A 197 6.03 6.55 -4.64
C SER A 197 5.30 5.25 -4.26
N ILE A 198 3.99 5.17 -4.48
CA ILE A 198 3.18 3.96 -4.26
C ILE A 198 3.63 2.83 -5.18
N ASP A 199 3.78 3.09 -6.49
CA ASP A 199 4.20 2.07 -7.45
C ASP A 199 5.60 1.53 -7.13
N LEU A 200 6.51 2.40 -6.68
CA LEU A 200 7.85 2.01 -6.24
C LEU A 200 7.80 1.11 -5.00
N SER A 201 6.96 1.44 -4.01
CA SER A 201 6.74 0.60 -2.83
C SER A 201 6.13 -0.76 -3.20
N ILE A 202 5.14 -0.80 -4.09
CA ILE A 202 4.52 -2.05 -4.55
C ILE A 202 5.56 -2.91 -5.28
N ASN A 203 6.30 -2.33 -6.23
CA ASN A 203 7.33 -3.06 -6.98
C ASN A 203 8.42 -3.63 -6.05
N ASP A 204 8.85 -2.90 -5.02
CA ASP A 204 9.82 -3.41 -4.04
C ASP A 204 9.29 -4.65 -3.30
N LEU A 205 8.04 -4.60 -2.82
CA LEU A 205 7.44 -5.73 -2.11
C LEU A 205 7.12 -6.89 -3.04
N GLU A 206 6.69 -6.63 -4.29
CA GLU A 206 6.50 -7.67 -5.31
C GLU A 206 7.82 -8.38 -5.63
N ASP A 207 8.91 -7.63 -5.84
CA ASP A 207 10.22 -8.18 -6.16
C ASP A 207 10.78 -8.99 -4.99
N MET A 208 10.61 -8.49 -3.75
CA MET A 208 10.95 -9.24 -2.55
C MET A 208 10.13 -10.53 -2.44
N MET A 209 8.82 -10.48 -2.67
CA MET A 209 7.97 -11.67 -2.65
C MET A 209 8.40 -12.70 -3.71
N LYS A 210 8.63 -12.26 -4.95
CA LYS A 210 9.11 -13.11 -6.05
C LYS A 210 10.46 -13.75 -5.69
N TRP A 211 11.36 -12.99 -5.07
CA TRP A 211 12.64 -13.49 -4.60
C TRP A 211 12.51 -14.50 -3.46
N LEU A 212 11.64 -14.24 -2.47
CA LEU A 212 11.38 -15.17 -1.35
C LEU A 212 10.79 -16.49 -1.83
N ARG A 213 9.86 -16.46 -2.81
CA ARG A 213 9.27 -17.69 -3.37
C ARG A 213 10.23 -18.47 -4.25
N ALA A 214 11.17 -17.80 -4.91
CA ALA A 214 12.09 -18.44 -5.85
C ALA A 214 13.52 -17.86 -5.78
N PRO A 215 14.24 -17.99 -4.65
CA PRO A 215 15.58 -17.45 -4.50
C PRO A 215 16.51 -18.05 -5.55
N HIS A 216 17.15 -17.19 -6.34
CA HIS A 216 17.99 -17.57 -7.49
C HIS A 216 17.27 -18.46 -8.53
N GLY A 217 15.93 -18.38 -8.60
CA GLY A 217 15.10 -19.16 -9.51
C GLY A 217 14.77 -20.57 -9.03
N LYS A 218 15.13 -20.94 -7.80
CA LYS A 218 14.74 -22.23 -7.19
C LYS A 218 13.56 -22.01 -6.25
N PRO A 219 12.45 -22.77 -6.35
CA PRO A 219 11.32 -22.65 -5.43
C PRO A 219 11.77 -22.86 -3.98
N SER A 220 11.44 -21.94 -3.09
CA SER A 220 11.76 -22.05 -1.65
C SER A 220 10.80 -22.96 -0.90
N GLY A 221 9.58 -23.16 -1.42
CA GLY A 221 8.51 -23.86 -0.72
C GLY A 221 7.92 -23.09 0.47
N MET A 222 8.26 -21.80 0.62
CA MET A 222 7.68 -20.95 1.66
C MET A 222 6.16 -20.81 1.47
N ASP A 223 5.43 -20.93 2.56
CA ASP A 223 3.99 -20.67 2.60
C ASP A 223 3.70 -19.16 2.59
N ASN A 224 2.41 -18.82 2.45
CA ASN A 224 1.99 -17.42 2.37
C ASN A 224 2.25 -16.67 3.69
N ASP A 225 2.23 -17.36 4.82
CA ASP A 225 2.39 -16.75 6.15
C ASP A 225 3.85 -16.34 6.40
N ALA A 226 4.82 -17.21 6.06
CA ALA A 226 6.24 -16.89 6.13
C ALA A 226 6.62 -15.76 5.17
N VAL A 227 6.01 -15.74 3.97
CA VAL A 227 6.18 -14.63 3.03
C VAL A 227 5.60 -13.34 3.61
N ARG A 228 4.40 -13.38 4.21
CA ARG A 228 3.77 -12.20 4.85
C ARG A 228 4.63 -11.66 5.98
N GLU A 229 5.17 -12.51 6.85
CA GLU A 229 6.05 -12.08 7.94
C GLU A 229 7.31 -11.38 7.42
N ALA A 230 7.93 -11.92 6.37
CA ALA A 230 9.11 -11.30 5.74
C ALA A 230 8.78 -9.95 5.10
N LEU A 231 7.62 -9.80 4.46
CA LEU A 231 7.15 -8.53 3.89
C LEU A 231 6.83 -7.50 4.98
N VAL A 232 6.21 -7.90 6.09
CA VAL A 232 5.98 -7.01 7.25
C VAL A 232 7.30 -6.49 7.81
N LYS A 233 8.32 -7.35 7.91
CA LYS A 233 9.68 -6.92 8.32
C LYS A 233 10.27 -5.90 7.33
N ARG A 234 10.04 -6.09 6.03
CA ARG A 234 10.49 -5.16 4.98
C ARG A 234 9.76 -3.82 5.05
N VAL A 235 8.45 -3.82 5.27
CA VAL A 235 7.63 -2.62 5.48
C VAL A 235 8.20 -1.79 6.63
N ARG A 236 8.42 -2.41 7.81
CA ARG A 236 9.03 -1.72 8.96
C ARG A 236 10.41 -1.14 8.65
N ALA A 237 11.21 -1.85 7.87
CA ALA A 237 12.52 -1.35 7.43
C ALA A 237 12.39 -0.12 6.51
N LEU A 238 11.42 -0.11 5.59
CA LEU A 238 11.11 1.06 4.74
C LEU A 238 10.58 2.24 5.55
N GLU A 239 9.62 2.01 6.46
CA GLU A 239 9.06 3.03 7.33
C GLU A 239 10.13 3.72 8.18
N SER A 240 11.09 2.96 8.71
CA SER A 240 12.21 3.50 9.50
C SER A 240 13.15 4.41 8.69
N ALA A 241 13.13 4.27 7.35
CA ALA A 241 13.97 5.03 6.43
C ALA A 241 13.21 6.16 5.71
N LEU A 242 11.88 6.23 5.85
CA LEU A 242 11.02 7.23 5.23
C LEU A 242 10.63 8.35 6.23
N PRO A 243 10.42 9.57 5.75
CA PRO A 243 9.83 10.65 6.54
C PRO A 243 8.37 10.34 6.91
N ASP A 244 7.86 10.97 7.97
CA ASP A 244 6.55 10.63 8.58
C ASP A 244 5.37 10.71 7.60
N ASP A 245 5.39 11.65 6.67
CA ASP A 245 4.38 11.86 5.63
C ASP A 245 4.31 10.71 4.61
N LEU A 246 5.41 9.97 4.43
CA LEU A 246 5.51 8.88 3.46
C LEU A 246 5.42 7.49 4.09
N LYS A 247 5.33 7.39 5.43
CA LYS A 247 5.26 6.11 6.15
C LYS A 247 4.00 5.29 5.83
N ILE A 248 2.95 5.92 5.32
CA ILE A 248 1.72 5.20 4.92
C ILE A 248 1.90 4.39 3.63
N LEU A 249 2.90 4.72 2.79
CA LEU A 249 3.03 4.11 1.46
C LEU A 249 3.43 2.63 1.50
N PRO A 250 4.40 2.19 2.33
CA PRO A 250 4.73 0.77 2.46
C PRO A 250 3.55 -0.08 2.96
N ASP A 251 2.72 0.45 3.85
CA ASP A 251 1.50 -0.23 4.33
C ASP A 251 0.49 -0.43 3.20
N VAL A 252 0.22 0.62 2.41
CA VAL A 252 -0.66 0.55 1.24
C VAL A 252 -0.11 -0.45 0.22
N ALA A 253 1.21 -0.46 0.02
CA ALA A 253 1.83 -1.45 -0.86
C ALA A 253 1.62 -2.88 -0.36
N LEU A 254 1.84 -3.14 0.94
CA LEU A 254 1.60 -4.45 1.54
C LEU A 254 0.15 -4.90 1.38
N MET A 255 -0.80 -3.99 1.61
CA MET A 255 -2.23 -4.24 1.41
C MET A 255 -2.54 -4.75 -0.01
N HIS A 256 -1.96 -4.15 -1.05
CA HIS A 256 -2.13 -4.63 -2.43
C HIS A 256 -1.48 -6.00 -2.67
N ILE A 257 -0.29 -6.25 -2.11
CA ILE A 257 0.37 -7.56 -2.25
C ILE A 257 -0.45 -8.65 -1.58
N GLU A 258 -0.99 -8.38 -0.40
CA GLU A 258 -1.82 -9.32 0.34
C GLU A 258 -3.08 -9.71 -0.42
N HIS A 259 -3.73 -8.72 -1.05
CA HIS A 259 -4.92 -8.90 -1.87
C HIS A 259 -4.66 -9.78 -3.09
N GLU A 260 -3.62 -9.46 -3.86
CA GLU A 260 -3.42 -10.06 -5.17
C GLU A 260 -2.68 -11.41 -5.13
N TYR A 261 -1.81 -11.61 -4.14
CA TYR A 261 -0.86 -12.72 -4.16
C TYR A 261 -0.89 -13.62 -2.93
N LEU A 262 -1.42 -13.15 -1.81
CA LEU A 262 -1.39 -13.90 -0.53
C LEU A 262 -2.77 -14.34 -0.07
N GLU A 263 -3.79 -14.19 -0.91
CA GLU A 263 -5.16 -14.67 -0.69
C GLU A 263 -5.73 -14.22 0.66
N LYS A 264 -5.57 -12.94 1.00
CA LYS A 264 -6.12 -12.39 2.24
C LYS A 264 -7.65 -12.55 2.30
N THR A 265 -8.14 -12.88 3.49
CA THR A 265 -9.56 -12.95 3.79
C THR A 265 -10.02 -11.64 4.43
N TYR A 266 -11.11 -11.09 3.90
CA TYR A 266 -11.72 -9.85 4.36
C TYR A 266 -12.97 -10.14 5.18
N VAL A 267 -13.50 -9.12 5.87
CA VAL A 267 -14.78 -9.26 6.58
C VAL A 267 -15.95 -9.39 5.61
N ASN A 268 -15.85 -8.75 4.44
CA ASN A 268 -16.80 -8.87 3.35
C ASN A 268 -16.24 -9.77 2.23
N ASP A 269 -17.08 -10.69 1.77
CA ASP A 269 -16.76 -11.57 0.62
C ASP A 269 -17.10 -10.89 -0.72
N GLU A 270 -17.99 -9.91 -0.71
CA GLU A 270 -18.50 -9.18 -1.87
C GLU A 270 -18.40 -7.66 -1.67
N THR A 271 -18.36 -6.91 -2.77
CA THR A 271 -18.49 -5.45 -2.81
C THR A 271 -19.93 -5.03 -2.49
N MET A 272 -20.20 -3.72 -2.39
CA MET A 272 -21.57 -3.24 -2.14
C MET A 272 -22.50 -3.49 -3.33
N LEU A 273 -21.97 -3.74 -4.52
CA LEU A 273 -22.73 -4.09 -5.71
C LEU A 273 -22.78 -5.60 -6.00
N GLY A 274 -22.16 -6.43 -5.14
CA GLY A 274 -22.23 -7.89 -5.21
C GLY A 274 -21.11 -8.55 -6.02
N ASP A 275 -20.10 -7.80 -6.47
CA ASP A 275 -18.91 -8.38 -7.10
C ASP A 275 -18.02 -9.03 -6.04
N PRO A 276 -17.28 -10.12 -6.33
CA PRO A 276 -16.40 -10.72 -5.33
C PRO A 276 -15.30 -9.76 -4.88
N ALA A 277 -15.09 -9.63 -3.56
CA ALA A 277 -14.09 -8.72 -2.99
C ALA A 277 -12.67 -9.03 -3.52
N LYS A 278 -12.36 -10.30 -3.79
CA LYS A 278 -11.08 -10.76 -4.36
C LYS A 278 -10.83 -10.27 -5.80
N GLU A 279 -11.86 -9.86 -6.52
CA GLU A 279 -11.78 -9.43 -7.92
C GLU A 279 -11.65 -7.91 -8.07
N ILE A 280 -11.70 -7.15 -6.97
CA ILE A 280 -11.55 -5.69 -6.99
C ILE A 280 -10.18 -5.34 -7.62
N PRO A 281 -10.16 -4.55 -8.72
CA PRO A 281 -8.91 -4.17 -9.37
C PRO A 281 -8.02 -3.30 -8.46
N ARG A 282 -6.70 -3.47 -8.53
CA ARG A 282 -5.70 -2.67 -7.77
C ARG A 282 -6.01 -1.18 -7.71
N LYS A 283 -6.36 -0.59 -8.87
CA LYS A 283 -6.65 0.84 -9.04
C LYS A 283 -7.85 1.37 -8.23
N ASN A 284 -8.73 0.48 -7.80
CA ASN A 284 -9.95 0.77 -7.06
C ASN A 284 -9.89 0.19 -5.64
N PHE A 285 -8.82 -0.50 -5.26
CA PHE A 285 -8.81 -1.31 -4.06
C PHE A 285 -8.31 -0.54 -2.83
N LEU A 286 -9.06 -0.59 -1.73
CA LEU A 286 -8.61 -0.14 -0.41
C LEU A 286 -9.11 -1.09 0.68
N VAL A 287 -8.31 -1.27 1.73
CA VAL A 287 -8.71 -2.01 2.94
C VAL A 287 -8.65 -1.07 4.14
N THR A 288 -9.72 -1.05 4.92
CA THR A 288 -9.80 -0.26 6.16
C THR A 288 -9.35 -1.08 7.38
N GLU A 289 -9.08 -0.42 8.51
CA GLU A 289 -8.55 -1.06 9.72
C GLU A 289 -9.49 -2.12 10.31
N ASP A 290 -10.79 -2.01 10.06
CA ASP A 290 -11.80 -3.02 10.37
C ASP A 290 -11.80 -4.23 9.40
N ASN A 291 -10.80 -4.31 8.51
CA ASN A 291 -10.56 -5.39 7.54
C ASN A 291 -11.66 -5.57 6.49
N TYR A 292 -12.38 -4.49 6.16
CA TYR A 292 -13.28 -4.45 5.00
C TYR A 292 -12.49 -4.09 3.74
N ALA A 293 -12.74 -4.83 2.66
CA ALA A 293 -12.23 -4.55 1.32
C ALA A 293 -13.23 -3.69 0.55
N TRP A 294 -12.76 -2.59 -0.01
CA TRP A 294 -13.57 -1.60 -0.70
C TRP A 294 -13.17 -1.48 -2.16
N ASP A 295 -14.18 -1.49 -3.04
CA ASP A 295 -14.08 -0.77 -4.29
C ASP A 295 -14.30 0.72 -3.98
N MET A 296 -13.27 1.51 -4.26
CA MET A 296 -13.21 2.92 -3.95
C MET A 296 -14.20 3.76 -4.74
N GLU A 297 -14.69 3.28 -5.89
CA GLU A 297 -15.72 3.95 -6.67
C GLU A 297 -17.06 3.86 -5.93
N GLU A 298 -17.39 2.64 -5.51
CA GLU A 298 -18.60 2.35 -4.73
C GLU A 298 -18.55 3.06 -3.37
N LEU A 299 -17.43 2.96 -2.64
CA LEU A 299 -17.27 3.59 -1.33
C LEU A 299 -17.40 5.12 -1.44
N THR A 300 -16.74 5.72 -2.42
CA THR A 300 -16.80 7.16 -2.64
C THR A 300 -18.24 7.60 -2.96
N GLN A 301 -18.95 6.85 -3.80
CA GLN A 301 -20.34 7.13 -4.11
C GLN A 301 -21.23 7.01 -2.88
N ALA A 302 -21.05 5.97 -2.06
CA ALA A 302 -21.81 5.76 -0.83
C ALA A 302 -21.59 6.91 0.16
N ILE A 303 -20.34 7.31 0.41
CA ILE A 303 -20.02 8.43 1.30
C ILE A 303 -20.62 9.74 0.76
N THR A 304 -20.49 9.99 -0.54
CA THR A 304 -21.06 11.19 -1.19
C THR A 304 -22.58 11.23 -1.05
N SER A 305 -23.27 10.11 -1.29
CA SER A 305 -24.72 10.00 -1.14
C SER A 305 -25.19 10.20 0.30
N ASN A 306 -24.33 9.87 1.28
CA ASN A 306 -24.55 10.10 2.70
C ASN A 306 -24.09 11.48 3.16
N GLY A 307 -23.88 12.43 2.25
CA GLY A 307 -23.52 13.81 2.58
C GLY A 307 -22.08 14.00 3.03
N GLY A 308 -21.17 13.08 2.73
CA GLY A 308 -19.75 13.22 3.06
C GLY A 308 -19.35 12.74 4.47
N VAL A 309 -20.26 12.08 5.20
CA VAL A 309 -19.93 11.49 6.50
C VAL A 309 -19.00 10.29 6.29
N MET A 310 -17.80 10.37 6.87
CA MET A 310 -16.79 9.30 6.81
C MET A 310 -17.17 8.11 7.69
N ARG A 311 -18.14 7.34 7.22
CA ARG A 311 -18.71 6.17 7.90
C ARG A 311 -18.67 4.98 6.97
N ASN A 312 -18.30 3.82 7.52
CA ASN A 312 -18.41 2.54 6.84
C ASN A 312 -19.89 2.26 6.53
N PRO A 313 -20.28 2.17 5.24
CA PRO A 313 -21.67 1.97 4.84
C PRO A 313 -22.24 0.60 5.23
N LEU A 314 -21.38 -0.41 5.42
CA LEU A 314 -21.77 -1.77 5.81
C LEU A 314 -21.86 -1.90 7.34
N SER A 315 -20.81 -1.53 8.07
CA SER A 315 -20.78 -1.67 9.53
C SER A 315 -21.47 -0.53 10.28
N ARG A 316 -21.73 0.59 9.60
CA ARG A 316 -22.27 1.86 10.16
C ARG A 316 -21.37 2.50 11.21
N GLN A 317 -20.12 2.06 11.34
CA GLN A 317 -19.12 2.65 12.23
C GLN A 317 -18.37 3.79 11.53
N MET A 318 -17.93 4.78 12.29
CA MET A 318 -17.08 5.85 11.75
C MET A 318 -15.73 5.27 11.35
N PHE A 319 -15.21 5.69 10.19
CA PHE A 319 -13.86 5.36 9.80
C PHE A 319 -12.86 5.97 10.78
N THR A 320 -11.76 5.27 11.03
CA THR A 320 -10.70 5.82 11.89
C THR A 320 -9.99 6.99 11.20
N PRO A 321 -9.27 7.86 11.93
CA PRO A 321 -8.44 8.89 11.33
C PRO A 321 -7.44 8.36 10.29
N ARG A 322 -6.97 7.11 10.45
CA ARG A 322 -6.07 6.47 9.51
C ARG A 322 -6.81 6.06 8.24
N ASP A 323 -7.96 5.42 8.37
CA ASP A 323 -8.83 5.05 7.24
C ASP A 323 -9.21 6.27 6.42
N ILE A 324 -9.62 7.36 7.09
CA ILE A 324 -9.99 8.63 6.43
C ILE A 324 -8.83 9.16 5.58
N ARG A 325 -7.60 9.15 6.11
CA ARG A 325 -6.42 9.56 5.34
C ARG A 325 -6.20 8.63 4.14
N GLY A 326 -6.32 7.32 4.31
CA GLY A 326 -6.21 6.35 3.22
C GLY A 326 -7.24 6.59 2.11
N ILE A 327 -8.51 6.78 2.49
CA ILE A 327 -9.62 7.09 1.59
C ILE A 327 -9.34 8.37 0.81
N VAL A 328 -8.95 9.45 1.49
CA VAL A 328 -8.70 10.76 0.87
C VAL A 328 -7.45 10.77 -0.03
N LEU A 329 -6.42 10.01 0.34
CA LEU A 329 -5.20 9.87 -0.47
C LEU A 329 -5.44 9.06 -1.75
N HIS A 330 -6.40 8.12 -1.72
CA HIS A 330 -6.73 7.30 -2.88
C HIS A 330 -7.23 8.17 -4.06
N PRO A 331 -6.81 7.91 -5.31
CA PRO A 331 -7.19 8.73 -6.47
C PRO A 331 -8.69 9.00 -6.61
N GLN A 332 -9.53 7.97 -6.39
CA GLN A 332 -10.98 8.11 -6.45
C GLN A 332 -11.60 8.79 -5.22
N GLY A 333 -10.95 8.74 -4.06
CA GLY A 333 -11.46 9.36 -2.83
C GLY A 333 -11.05 10.83 -2.64
N LYS A 334 -10.17 11.38 -3.48
CA LYS A 334 -9.74 12.80 -3.42
C LYS A 334 -10.89 13.80 -3.39
N GLN A 335 -11.99 13.51 -4.08
CA GLN A 335 -13.18 14.38 -4.08
C GLN A 335 -13.85 14.47 -2.71
N LEU A 336 -13.71 13.44 -1.86
CA LEU A 336 -14.24 13.44 -0.50
C LEU A 336 -13.53 14.45 0.40
N ALA A 337 -12.28 14.81 0.08
CA ALA A 337 -11.55 15.84 0.81
C ALA A 337 -12.26 17.20 0.73
N ALA A 338 -12.82 17.54 -0.45
CA ALA A 338 -13.58 18.77 -0.63
C ALA A 338 -14.86 18.76 0.20
N LEU A 339 -15.59 17.63 0.22
CA LEU A 339 -16.77 17.45 1.06
C LEU A 339 -16.46 17.54 2.55
N GLN A 340 -15.30 17.03 2.99
CA GLN A 340 -14.88 17.17 4.39
C GLN A 340 -14.61 18.63 4.76
N ILE A 341 -13.96 19.37 3.88
CA ILE A 341 -13.73 20.82 4.08
C ILE A 341 -15.08 21.54 4.13
N GLU A 342 -16.00 21.21 3.23
CA GLU A 342 -17.34 21.79 3.22
C GLU A 342 -18.12 21.51 4.52
N GLN A 343 -18.13 20.25 4.99
CA GLN A 343 -18.75 19.87 6.25
C GLN A 343 -18.10 20.58 7.45
N HIS A 344 -16.78 20.74 7.44
CA HIS A 344 -16.06 21.48 8.47
C HIS A 344 -16.43 22.96 8.47
N GLU A 345 -16.46 23.61 7.30
CA GLU A 345 -16.86 25.01 7.18
C GLU A 345 -18.33 25.23 7.56
N MET A 346 -19.23 24.31 7.19
CA MET A 346 -20.63 24.34 7.64
C MET A 346 -20.74 24.27 9.16
N SER A 347 -19.92 23.43 9.82
CA SER A 347 -19.91 23.33 11.28
C SER A 347 -19.48 24.62 11.98
N LYS A 348 -18.54 25.38 11.37
CA LYS A 348 -18.11 26.70 11.87
C LYS A 348 -19.15 27.79 11.67
N GLY A 349 -20.05 27.61 10.71
CA GLY A 349 -21.11 28.58 10.37
C GLY A 349 -22.22 28.69 11.43
N VAL A 350 -22.29 27.77 12.40
CA VAL A 350 -23.30 27.77 13.45
C VAL A 350 -22.87 28.65 14.64
N ARG A 351 -23.73 29.61 15.01
CA ARG A 351 -23.49 30.58 16.08
C ARG A 351 -23.68 29.94 17.47
N PRO A 352 -23.03 30.48 18.53
CA PRO A 352 -23.18 30.00 19.90
C PRO A 352 -24.62 29.95 20.34
N ASP A 353 -25.36 31.02 20.06
CA ASP A 353 -26.76 31.15 20.42
C ASP A 353 -27.56 29.98 19.86
N THR A 354 -27.29 29.57 18.61
CA THR A 354 -27.96 28.42 17.99
C THR A 354 -27.57 27.10 18.64
N ILE A 355 -26.29 26.94 19.03
CA ILE A 355 -25.84 25.77 19.80
C ILE A 355 -26.55 25.72 21.17
N GLU A 356 -26.67 26.84 21.87
CA GLU A 356 -27.40 26.93 23.15
C GLU A 356 -28.90 26.59 22.99
N HIS A 357 -29.52 27.05 21.90
CA HIS A 357 -30.90 26.67 21.57
C HIS A 357 -31.03 25.15 21.31
N LEU A 358 -30.05 24.54 20.63
CA LEU A 358 -30.00 23.09 20.43
C LEU A 358 -29.86 22.34 21.77
N GLU A 359 -28.98 22.79 22.66
CA GLU A 359 -28.81 22.17 23.98
C GLU A 359 -30.06 22.25 24.84
N ASN A 360 -30.71 23.42 24.86
CA ASN A 360 -31.96 23.61 25.57
C ASN A 360 -33.06 22.70 25.00
N LEU A 361 -33.16 22.60 23.67
CA LEU A 361 -34.08 21.67 23.01
C LEU A 361 -33.79 20.23 23.42
N GLY A 362 -32.55 19.76 23.28
CA GLY A 362 -32.15 18.40 23.65
C GLY A 362 -32.45 18.07 25.10
N LYS A 363 -32.21 19.02 26.02
CA LYS A 363 -32.53 18.90 27.44
C LYS A 363 -34.03 18.71 27.68
N ILE A 364 -34.87 19.59 27.13
CA ILE A 364 -36.33 19.51 27.32
C ILE A 364 -36.87 18.17 26.79
N LEU A 365 -36.43 17.75 25.59
CA LEU A 365 -36.89 16.50 24.97
C LEU A 365 -36.50 15.23 25.76
N LEU A 366 -35.40 15.28 26.52
CA LEU A 366 -34.93 14.16 27.34
C LEU A 366 -35.56 14.15 28.74
N GLU A 367 -35.85 15.32 29.31
CA GLU A 367 -36.43 15.48 30.65
C GLU A 367 -37.96 15.35 30.67
N ASP A 368 -38.62 15.50 29.52
CA ASP A 368 -40.08 15.44 29.41
C ASP A 368 -40.63 14.02 29.61
N GLN A 369 -41.14 13.78 30.83
CA GLN A 369 -41.84 12.55 31.22
C GLN A 369 -43.37 12.74 31.27
N SER A 370 -43.89 13.84 30.71
CA SER A 370 -45.33 14.10 30.70
C SER A 370 -46.07 13.16 29.75
N SER A 371 -47.32 12.82 30.09
CA SER A 371 -48.13 11.91 29.27
C SER A 371 -48.60 12.54 27.96
N ASP A 372 -48.74 13.87 27.91
CA ASP A 372 -49.15 14.63 26.73
C ASP A 372 -47.96 15.16 25.91
N GLN A 373 -46.74 15.10 26.46
CA GLN A 373 -45.49 15.57 25.86
C GLN A 373 -45.57 17.02 25.38
N LEU A 374 -46.41 17.81 26.07
CA LEU A 374 -46.68 19.19 25.70
C LEU A 374 -45.41 20.08 25.77
N PRO A 375 -44.52 19.93 26.79
CA PRO A 375 -43.24 20.65 26.83
C PRO A 375 -42.37 20.38 25.60
N SER A 376 -42.22 19.11 25.20
CA SER A 376 -41.46 18.71 24.01
C SER A 376 -42.00 19.33 22.73
N ARG A 377 -43.32 19.31 22.54
CA ARG A 377 -43.98 19.88 21.37
C ARG A 377 -43.76 21.39 21.27
N HIS A 378 -43.95 22.11 22.37
CA HIS A 378 -43.69 23.55 22.43
C HIS A 378 -42.23 23.89 22.17
N ALA A 379 -41.30 23.11 22.72
CA ALA A 379 -39.87 23.32 22.48
C ALA A 379 -39.49 23.13 21.01
N ILE A 380 -40.04 22.10 20.35
CA ILE A 380 -39.83 21.86 18.91
C ILE A 380 -40.38 23.01 18.07
N ASP A 381 -41.62 23.43 18.33
CA ASP A 381 -42.23 24.53 17.58
C ASP A 381 -41.47 25.85 17.79
N GLY A 382 -41.05 26.13 19.03
CA GLY A 382 -40.22 27.28 19.36
C GLY A 382 -38.87 27.25 18.65
N PHE A 383 -38.20 26.09 18.62
CA PHE A 383 -36.93 25.94 17.92
C PHE A 383 -37.07 26.07 16.40
N MET A 384 -38.14 25.53 15.80
CA MET A 384 -38.41 25.71 14.37
C MET A 384 -38.70 27.16 14.01
N ALA A 385 -39.46 27.88 14.86
CA ALA A 385 -39.71 29.31 14.68
C ALA A 385 -38.39 30.11 14.78
N TYR A 386 -37.52 29.77 15.73
CA TYR A 386 -36.18 30.34 15.83
C TYR A 386 -35.34 30.07 14.56
N CYS A 387 -35.31 28.82 14.07
CA CYS A 387 -34.57 28.45 12.85
C CYS A 387 -34.98 29.30 11.63
N ALA A 388 -36.26 29.62 11.50
CA ALA A 388 -36.77 30.46 10.41
C ALA A 388 -36.24 31.91 10.46
N THR A 389 -35.72 32.37 11.60
CA THR A 389 -35.12 33.70 11.77
C THR A 389 -33.61 33.74 11.50
N LEU A 390 -32.97 32.57 11.33
CA LEU A 390 -31.52 32.48 11.14
C LEU A 390 -31.10 32.92 9.73
N PRO A 391 -29.85 33.36 9.53
CA PRO A 391 -29.30 33.56 8.19
C PRO A 391 -29.34 32.29 7.36
N GLU A 392 -29.48 32.42 6.03
CA GLU A 392 -29.61 31.28 5.11
C GLU A 392 -28.44 30.29 5.22
N VAL A 393 -27.22 30.77 5.47
CA VAL A 393 -26.03 29.94 5.65
C VAL A 393 -26.17 29.01 6.85
N GLU A 394 -26.71 29.52 7.96
CA GLU A 394 -26.90 28.76 9.19
C GLU A 394 -28.08 27.78 9.07
N GLN A 395 -29.16 28.19 8.38
CA GLN A 395 -30.26 27.27 8.05
C GLN A 395 -29.76 26.09 7.20
N LYS A 396 -28.96 26.37 6.16
CA LYS A 396 -28.33 25.33 5.33
C LYS A 396 -27.41 24.42 6.13
N ALA A 397 -26.66 24.97 7.09
CA ALA A 397 -25.85 24.15 7.98
C ALA A 397 -26.72 23.23 8.84
N LEU A 398 -27.82 23.71 9.44
CA LEU A 398 -28.72 22.85 10.22
C LEU A 398 -29.41 21.78 9.37
N ASP A 399 -29.73 22.09 8.11
CA ASP A 399 -30.41 21.15 7.21
C ASP A 399 -29.47 20.19 6.49
N GLY A 400 -28.19 20.54 6.30
CA GLY A 400 -27.23 19.77 5.50
C GLY A 400 -26.07 19.15 6.29
N LEU A 401 -25.73 19.67 7.46
CA LEU A 401 -24.67 19.11 8.32
C LEU A 401 -25.16 17.80 8.94
N LYS A 402 -24.40 16.74 8.72
CA LYS A 402 -24.58 15.46 9.42
C LYS A 402 -23.55 15.34 10.53
N CYS A 403 -24.05 15.25 11.76
CA CYS A 403 -23.19 15.11 12.93
C CYS A 403 -22.86 13.63 13.19
N PRO A 404 -21.60 13.30 13.50
CA PRO A 404 -21.24 11.96 13.98
C PRO A 404 -21.84 11.76 15.38
N ALA A 405 -22.95 11.03 15.47
CA ALA A 405 -23.65 10.77 16.71
C ALA A 405 -24.17 9.32 16.73
N LYS A 406 -24.37 8.75 17.92
CA LYS A 406 -24.91 7.40 18.13
C LYS A 406 -26.03 7.42 19.15
N ASP A 407 -27.11 6.69 18.87
CA ASP A 407 -28.20 6.49 19.80
C ASP A 407 -27.67 5.82 21.07
N SER A 408 -27.77 6.52 22.20
CA SER A 408 -27.24 6.10 23.49
C SER A 408 -27.88 4.81 24.01
N HIS A 409 -29.07 4.46 23.53
CA HIS A 409 -29.78 3.25 23.94
C HIS A 409 -29.44 2.06 23.05
N THR A 410 -29.34 2.26 21.73
CA THR A 410 -29.15 1.15 20.77
C THR A 410 -27.71 1.01 20.27
N GLY A 411 -26.87 2.03 20.46
CA GLY A 411 -25.53 2.13 19.87
C GLY A 411 -25.54 2.38 18.36
N GLN A 412 -26.71 2.47 17.73
CA GLN A 412 -26.84 2.70 16.29
C GLN A 412 -26.49 4.15 15.94
N SER A 413 -25.72 4.33 14.88
CA SER A 413 -25.35 5.66 14.41
C SER A 413 -26.57 6.42 13.86
N TYR A 414 -26.66 7.72 14.14
CA TYR A 414 -27.67 8.60 13.53
C TYR A 414 -27.29 8.95 12.10
N ASP A 415 -28.24 8.88 11.17
CA ASP A 415 -28.07 9.20 9.75
C ASP A 415 -28.77 10.50 9.32
N PHE A 416 -29.38 11.22 10.27
CA PHE A 416 -30.19 12.43 10.05
C PHE A 416 -29.38 13.73 10.17
N THR A 417 -29.87 14.80 9.55
CA THR A 417 -29.43 16.16 9.87
C THR A 417 -30.21 16.73 11.04
N ILE A 418 -29.75 17.85 11.62
CA ILE A 418 -30.44 18.51 12.74
C ILE A 418 -31.86 18.92 12.32
N GLY A 419 -32.00 19.54 11.14
CA GLY A 419 -33.30 19.94 10.62
C GLY A 419 -34.25 18.77 10.36
N GLU A 420 -33.73 17.67 9.82
CA GLU A 420 -34.51 16.44 9.61
C GLU A 420 -35.01 15.85 10.93
N ALA A 421 -34.12 15.71 11.92
CA ALA A 421 -34.47 15.12 13.22
C ALA A 421 -35.56 15.92 13.96
N VAL A 422 -35.52 17.26 13.87
CA VAL A 422 -36.55 18.13 14.46
C VAL A 422 -37.88 18.01 13.71
N ARG A 423 -37.86 17.97 12.37
CA ARG A 423 -39.08 17.79 11.56
C ARG A 423 -39.73 16.43 11.77
N ASP A 424 -38.92 15.37 11.87
CA ASP A 424 -39.41 14.02 12.11
C ASP A 424 -40.01 13.87 13.51
N ALA A 425 -39.41 14.52 14.52
CA ALA A 425 -39.99 14.60 15.86
C ALA A 425 -41.35 15.33 15.84
N LYS A 426 -41.44 16.47 15.14
CA LYS A 426 -42.70 17.21 14.97
C LYS A 426 -43.78 16.36 14.27
N GLY A 427 -43.38 15.57 13.28
CA GLY A 427 -44.25 14.65 12.55
C GLY A 427 -44.61 13.38 13.33
N ASN A 428 -44.15 13.22 14.58
CA ASN A 428 -44.28 12.00 15.38
C ASN A 428 -43.73 10.74 14.69
N ARG A 429 -42.71 10.89 13.83
CA ARG A 429 -42.05 9.77 13.13
C ARG A 429 -40.97 9.12 13.98
N VAL A 430 -40.40 9.89 14.91
CA VAL A 430 -39.38 9.48 15.86
C VAL A 430 -39.78 9.98 17.26
N CYS A 431 -39.47 9.22 18.31
CA CYS A 431 -39.77 9.62 19.67
C CYS A 431 -38.89 10.81 20.13
N PHE A 432 -39.44 11.68 20.97
CA PHE A 432 -38.74 12.87 21.45
C PHE A 432 -37.41 12.56 22.13
N HIS A 433 -37.34 11.50 22.95
CA HIS A 433 -36.10 11.08 23.60
C HIS A 433 -34.98 10.76 22.60
N LYS A 434 -35.30 10.06 21.49
CA LYS A 434 -34.31 9.71 20.46
C LYS A 434 -33.82 10.95 19.71
N THR A 435 -34.71 11.91 19.44
CA THR A 435 -34.32 13.21 18.86
C THR A 435 -33.51 14.03 19.86
N GLY A 436 -33.92 14.08 21.13
CA GLY A 436 -33.22 14.80 22.19
C GLY A 436 -31.79 14.32 22.40
N ASP A 437 -31.57 13.00 22.38
CA ASP A 437 -30.23 12.40 22.46
C ASP A 437 -29.35 12.82 21.27
N PHE A 438 -29.86 12.70 20.04
CA PHE A 438 -29.16 13.16 18.84
C PHE A 438 -28.81 14.66 18.91
N ILE A 439 -29.79 15.51 19.23
CA ILE A 439 -29.62 16.96 19.27
C ILE A 439 -28.58 17.37 20.32
N LYS A 440 -28.57 16.71 21.48
CA LYS A 440 -27.56 16.92 22.52
C LYS A 440 -26.15 16.60 22.01
N GLN A 441 -25.98 15.47 21.32
CA GLN A 441 -24.68 15.09 20.74
C GLN A 441 -24.25 16.02 19.60
N ALA A 442 -25.19 16.42 18.74
CA ALA A 442 -24.94 17.38 17.66
C ALA A 442 -24.47 18.75 18.20
N ALA A 443 -25.09 19.24 19.28
CA ALA A 443 -24.67 20.50 19.92
C ALA A 443 -23.24 20.40 20.51
N ALA A 444 -22.91 19.27 21.16
CA ALA A 444 -21.57 19.00 21.64
C ALA A 444 -20.53 18.97 20.49
N TYR A 445 -20.85 18.30 19.39
CA TYR A 445 -20.00 18.25 18.19
C TYR A 445 -19.74 19.64 17.60
N LEU A 446 -20.79 20.43 17.39
CA LEU A 446 -20.69 21.82 16.90
C LEU A 446 -19.81 22.69 17.81
N ARG A 447 -19.91 22.50 19.13
CA ARG A 447 -19.10 23.25 20.09
C ARG A 447 -17.62 22.87 20.02
N GLN A 448 -17.31 21.59 19.82
CA GLN A 448 -15.93 21.11 19.71
C GLN A 448 -15.23 21.61 18.44
N ASN A 449 -15.96 21.73 17.33
CA ASN A 449 -15.41 22.18 16.05
C ASN A 449 -15.29 23.70 15.91
N ARG A 450 -15.61 24.45 16.97
CA ARG A 450 -15.53 25.90 16.97
C ARG A 450 -14.10 26.38 17.24
N GLY A 451 -13.45 26.92 16.21
CA GLY A 451 -12.19 27.66 16.35
C GLY A 451 -10.93 26.83 16.60
N ALA A 452 -10.99 25.50 16.53
CA ALA A 452 -9.78 24.68 16.48
C ALA A 452 -9.14 24.78 15.08
N PRO A 453 -7.86 25.18 14.94
CA PRO A 453 -7.13 24.92 13.71
C PRO A 453 -7.17 23.41 13.45
N PRO A 454 -7.23 22.95 12.19
CA PRO A 454 -7.15 21.54 11.88
C PRO A 454 -5.84 21.01 12.48
N ASP A 455 -5.95 20.20 13.52
CA ASP A 455 -4.80 19.48 14.04
C ASP A 455 -4.51 18.36 13.03
N PRO A 456 -3.39 18.40 12.30
CA PRO A 456 -3.09 17.37 11.30
C PRO A 456 -2.99 15.96 11.92
N ASN A 457 -2.80 15.88 13.25
CA ASN A 457 -2.69 14.64 13.99
C ASN A 457 -3.99 14.23 14.71
N LYS A 458 -4.91 15.17 14.98
CA LYS A 458 -6.28 14.90 15.38
C LYS A 458 -7.22 15.23 14.24
N CYS A 459 -7.51 14.22 13.43
CA CYS A 459 -8.67 14.28 12.56
C CYS A 459 -9.88 14.67 13.45
N GLY A 460 -10.54 15.80 13.16
CA GLY A 460 -11.65 16.36 13.95
C GLY A 460 -12.94 15.53 13.92
N VAL A 461 -12.78 14.22 13.80
CA VAL A 461 -13.85 13.22 13.78
C VAL A 461 -13.68 12.41 15.07
N MET A 462 -14.26 12.92 16.16
CA MET A 462 -14.71 12.09 17.27
C MET A 462 -16.22 11.95 17.18
#